data_AF-A0A7W1F5X2-F1
#
_entry.id   AF-A0A7W1F5X2-F1
#
_cell.length_a   1.000
_cell.length_b   1.000
_cell.length_c   1.000
_cell.angle_alpha   90.00
_cell.angle_beta   90.00
_cell.angle_gamma   90.00
#
_symmetry.space_group_name_H-M   'P 1'
#
loop_
_entity.id
_entity.type
_entity.pdbx_description
1 polymer ?
#
loop_
_entity_poly.entity_id
_entity_poly.type
_entity_poly.pdbx_seq_one_letter_code
_entity_poly.pdbx_strand_id
1 'polypeptide(L)'
;ALAAIDGPLAVILGGKDKGALWDELAAAVAARGASAVVLGETAEVLARALAGQRVEAQRAGTMDAAVAMALKALPGSGTVLLSPACASFDLFRGFEHRGECFAAAARTASAR
;
A
#
# COMPACT_ATOMS: atom_id res chain seq x y z
N ALA A 1 12.88 -2.49 0.34
CA ALA A 1 11.69 -3.38 0.29
C ALA A 1 11.22 -3.60 -1.15
N LEU A 2 10.77 -2.56 -1.86
CA LEU A 2 10.24 -2.66 -3.23
C LEU A 2 11.18 -3.37 -4.23
N ALA A 3 12.48 -3.04 -4.19
CA ALA A 3 13.49 -3.61 -5.07
C ALA A 3 13.88 -5.06 -4.75
N ALA A 4 13.48 -5.61 -3.59
CA ALA A 4 13.89 -6.94 -3.13
C ALA A 4 12.84 -8.03 -3.40
N ILE A 5 11.72 -7.67 -4.01
CA ILE A 5 10.64 -8.60 -4.35
C ILE A 5 10.64 -8.75 -5.86
N ASP A 6 10.63 -9.98 -6.36
CA ASP A 6 10.49 -10.30 -7.78
C ASP A 6 9.02 -10.50 -8.19
N GLY A 7 8.74 -10.38 -9.49
CA GLY A 7 7.42 -10.63 -10.06
C GLY A 7 6.39 -9.50 -9.88
N PRO A 8 5.11 -9.74 -10.19
CA PRO A 8 4.05 -8.75 -10.03
C PRO A 8 3.91 -8.30 -8.57
N LEU A 9 3.82 -6.99 -8.35
CA LEU A 9 3.81 -6.39 -7.02
C LEU A 9 2.67 -5.36 -6.90
N ALA A 10 1.90 -5.49 -5.82
CA ALA A 10 0.94 -4.49 -5.38
C ALA A 10 1.35 -3.98 -4.00
N VAL A 11 1.40 -2.67 -3.81
CA VAL A 11 1.86 -2.04 -2.57
C VAL A 11 0.72 -1.36 -1.84
N ILE A 12 0.67 -1.54 -0.53
CA ILE A 12 -0.25 -0.84 0.36
C ILE A 12 0.55 0.22 1.12
N LEU A 13 0.22 1.49 0.88
CA LEU A 13 0.92 2.67 1.38
C LEU A 13 0.00 3.55 2.25
N GLY A 14 0.58 4.32 3.16
CA GLY A 14 -0.14 5.36 3.90
C GLY A 14 -0.18 5.18 5.41
N GLY A 15 -0.84 6.15 6.04
CA GLY A 15 -0.78 6.43 7.49
C GLY A 15 -0.61 7.93 7.73
N LYS A 16 -0.01 8.30 8.86
CA LYS A 16 0.21 9.71 9.25
C LYS A 16 1.53 10.28 8.73
N ASP A 17 1.46 11.47 8.14
CA ASP A 17 2.62 12.22 7.61
C ASP A 17 3.62 12.56 8.73
N LYS A 18 4.90 12.45 8.42
CA LYS A 18 6.04 12.84 9.27
C LYS A 18 7.11 13.62 8.50
N GLY A 19 6.74 14.27 7.39
CA GLY A 19 7.67 14.99 6.51
C GLY A 19 8.30 14.07 5.46
N ALA A 20 7.54 13.12 4.92
CA ALA A 20 8.04 12.19 3.92
C ALA A 20 8.12 12.84 2.53
N LEU A 21 9.14 12.44 1.75
CA LEU A 21 9.29 12.84 0.35
C LEU A 21 8.43 11.91 -0.52
N TRP A 22 7.17 12.30 -0.71
CA TRP A 22 6.19 11.51 -1.46
C TRP A 22 6.56 11.29 -2.91
N ASP A 23 7.24 12.25 -3.53
CA ASP A 23 7.68 12.16 -4.92
C ASP A 23 8.76 11.09 -5.11
N GLU A 24 9.69 10.95 -4.17
CA GLU A 24 10.71 9.89 -4.20
C GLU A 24 10.08 8.51 -4.03
N LEU A 25 9.13 8.39 -3.10
CA LEU A 25 8.38 7.15 -2.91
C LEU A 25 7.58 6.80 -4.18
N ALA A 26 6.87 7.77 -4.76
CA ALA A 26 6.10 7.57 -5.98
C ALA A 26 7.00 7.16 -7.15
N ALA A 27 8.16 7.79 -7.30
CA ALA A 27 9.15 7.43 -8.32
C ALA A 27 9.66 6.00 -8.12
N ALA A 28 9.92 5.57 -6.88
CA ALA A 28 10.35 4.21 -6.58
C ALA A 28 9.26 3.16 -6.90
N VAL A 29 7.99 3.48 -6.61
CA VAL A 29 6.85 2.61 -6.96
C VAL A 29 6.69 2.51 -8.47
N ALA A 30 6.78 3.63 -9.18
CA ALA A 30 6.70 3.69 -10.64
C ALA A 30 7.84 2.91 -11.30
N ALA A 31 9.08 3.10 -10.85
CA ALA A 31 10.25 2.38 -11.35
C ALA A 31 10.14 0.86 -11.14
N ARG A 32 9.50 0.43 -10.04
CA ARG A 32 9.25 -0.99 -9.79
C ARG A 32 8.10 -1.57 -10.63
N GLY A 33 7.30 -0.71 -11.28
CA GLY A 33 6.09 -1.12 -12.00
C GLY A 33 5.04 -1.74 -11.08
N ALA A 34 4.98 -1.31 -9.81
CA ALA A 34 4.02 -1.82 -8.86
C ALA A 34 2.68 -1.08 -8.95
N SER A 35 1.57 -1.81 -8.78
CA SER A 35 0.27 -1.19 -8.54
C SER A 35 0.19 -0.69 -7.09
N ALA A 36 -0.59 0.35 -6.84
CA ALA A 36 -0.64 0.97 -5.52
C ALA A 36 -2.06 1.04 -4.96
N VAL A 37 -2.16 0.78 -3.66
CA VAL A 37 -3.34 1.05 -2.84
C VAL A 37 -2.91 1.94 -1.69
N VAL A 38 -3.63 3.04 -1.47
CA VAL A 38 -3.32 4.03 -0.45
C VAL A 38 -4.44 4.08 0.60
N LEU A 39 -4.07 4.27 1.87
CA LEU A 39 -5.00 4.37 3.00
C LEU A 39 -4.59 5.44 4.01
N GLY A 40 -5.54 5.84 4.86
CA GLY A 40 -5.28 6.76 5.98
C GLY A 40 -5.18 8.22 5.56
N GLU A 41 -4.65 9.05 6.47
CA GLU A 41 -4.60 10.50 6.33
C GLU A 41 -3.80 10.95 5.09
N THR A 42 -2.71 10.24 4.79
CA THR A 42 -1.84 10.52 3.63
C THR A 42 -2.35 9.97 2.30
N ALA A 43 -3.51 9.29 2.26
CA ALA A 43 -4.00 8.64 1.05
C ALA A 43 -4.14 9.61 -0.13
N GLU A 44 -4.67 10.81 0.12
CA GLU A 44 -4.88 11.81 -0.94
C GLU A 44 -3.57 12.36 -1.51
N VAL A 45 -2.60 12.70 -0.64
CA VAL A 45 -1.30 13.22 -1.10
C VAL A 45 -0.49 12.15 -1.83
N LEU A 46 -0.51 10.90 -1.34
CA LEU A 46 0.14 9.77 -2.00
C LEU A 46 -0.47 9.48 -3.37
N ALA A 47 -1.80 9.47 -3.47
CA ALA A 47 -2.49 9.27 -4.74
C ALA A 47 -2.08 10.32 -5.79
N ARG A 48 -1.93 11.59 -5.37
CA ARG A 48 -1.48 12.67 -6.26
C ARG A 48 -0.02 12.50 -6.70
N ALA A 49 0.88 12.17 -5.77
CA ALA A 49 2.29 11.93 -6.09
C ALA A 49 2.44 10.76 -7.07
N LEU A 50 1.72 9.65 -6.83
CA LEU A 50 1.69 8.48 -7.71
C LEU A 50 1.12 8.81 -9.09
N ALA A 51 0.03 9.59 -9.16
CA ALA A 51 -0.53 10.05 -10.43
C ALA A 51 0.47 10.91 -11.23
N GLY A 52 1.26 11.76 -10.55
CA GLY A 52 2.36 12.50 -11.18
C GLY A 52 3.41 11.61 -11.85
N GLN A 53 3.59 10.40 -11.34
CA GLN A 53 4.47 9.36 -11.91
C GLN A 53 3.73 8.37 -12.82
N ARG A 54 2.48 8.65 -13.19
CA ARG A 54 1.60 7.79 -14.01
C ARG A 54 1.30 6.42 -13.38
N VAL A 55 1.37 6.31 -12.06
CA VAL A 55 0.95 5.13 -11.32
C VAL A 55 -0.49 5.33 -10.84
N GLU A 56 -1.40 4.46 -11.28
CA GLU A 56 -2.77 4.46 -10.77
C GLU A 56 -2.79 3.90 -9.34
N ALA A 57 -3.38 4.68 -8.42
CA ALA A 57 -3.50 4.33 -7.02
C ALA A 57 -4.97 4.23 -6.60
N GLN A 58 -5.37 3.11 -6.01
CA GLN A 58 -6.70 2.93 -5.45
C GLN A 58 -6.74 3.41 -4.00
N ARG A 59 -7.81 4.11 -3.60
CA ARG A 59 -7.98 4.57 -2.21
C ARG A 59 -8.84 3.57 -1.44
N ALA A 60 -8.33 3.09 -0.31
CA ALA A 60 -9.04 2.17 0.58
C ALA A 60 -9.32 2.83 1.94
N GLY A 61 -10.53 2.58 2.49
CA GLY A 61 -10.91 3.05 3.82
C GLY A 61 -10.54 2.11 4.96
N THR A 62 -10.23 0.85 4.67
CA THR A 62 -9.87 -0.18 5.66
C THR A 62 -8.74 -1.07 5.14
N MET A 63 -8.04 -1.75 6.05
CA MET A 63 -6.99 -2.71 5.66
C MET A 63 -7.57 -3.89 4.83
N ASP A 64 -8.75 -4.39 5.18
CA ASP A 64 -9.41 -5.47 4.43
C ASP A 64 -9.71 -5.06 2.99
N ALA A 65 -10.26 -3.85 2.80
CA ALA A 65 -10.49 -3.29 1.47
C ALA A 65 -9.17 -3.09 0.73
N ALA A 66 -8.12 -2.64 1.42
CA ALA A 66 -6.81 -2.40 0.81
C ALA A 66 -6.19 -3.69 0.29
N VAL A 67 -6.22 -4.77 1.07
CA VAL A 67 -5.72 -6.09 0.66
C VAL A 67 -6.55 -6.65 -0.49
N ALA A 68 -7.87 -6.56 -0.44
CA ALA A 68 -8.74 -7.04 -1.51
C ALA A 68 -8.50 -6.29 -2.85
N MET A 69 -8.30 -4.97 -2.78
CA MET A 69 -7.96 -4.13 -3.93
C MET A 69 -6.57 -4.50 -4.50
N ALA A 70 -5.57 -4.65 -3.62
CA ALA A 70 -4.21 -4.99 -4.02
C ALA A 70 -4.15 -6.36 -4.72
N LEU A 71 -4.87 -7.37 -4.21
CA LEU A 71 -4.95 -8.68 -4.84
C LEU A 71 -5.61 -8.62 -6.22
N LYS A 72 -6.69 -7.85 -6.38
CA LYS A 72 -7.37 -7.66 -7.67
C LYS A 72 -6.51 -6.95 -8.71
N ALA A 73 -5.55 -6.13 -8.28
CA ALA A 73 -4.63 -5.43 -9.16
C ALA A 73 -3.49 -6.33 -9.67
N LEU A 74 -3.32 -7.55 -9.13
CA LEU A 74 -2.31 -8.50 -9.57
C LEU A 74 -2.86 -9.40 -10.71
N PRO A 75 -2.01 -9.83 -11.67
CA PRO A 75 -2.40 -10.68 -12.79
C PRO A 75 -2.52 -12.17 -12.37
N GLY A 76 -3.27 -12.45 -11.31
CA GLY A 76 -3.54 -13.80 -10.77
C GLY A 76 -2.44 -14.39 -9.87
N SER A 77 -1.18 -13.99 -10.05
CA SER A 77 -0.10 -14.29 -9.11
C SER A 77 0.75 -13.04 -8.85
N GLY A 78 1.35 -12.96 -7.67
CA GLY A 78 2.17 -11.83 -7.28
C GLY A 78 2.23 -11.65 -5.77
N THR A 79 2.85 -10.55 -5.36
CA THR A 79 3.02 -10.20 -3.96
C THR A 79 2.21 -8.96 -3.61
N VAL A 80 1.51 -9.01 -2.47
CA VAL A 80 0.97 -7.81 -1.81
C VAL A 80 1.92 -7.41 -0.69
N LEU A 81 2.47 -6.21 -0.76
CA LEU A 81 3.42 -5.69 0.21
C LEU A 81 2.80 -4.53 1.00
N LEU A 82 2.68 -4.69 2.32
CA LEU A 82 2.44 -3.56 3.22
C LEU A 82 3.75 -2.81 3.47
N SER A 83 3.90 -1.61 2.90
CA SER A 83 5.07 -0.73 3.08
C SER A 83 4.63 0.70 3.37
N PRO A 84 4.08 0.97 4.56
CA PRO A 84 3.24 2.14 4.79
C PRO A 84 4.00 3.47 4.77
N ALA A 85 5.34 3.48 4.86
CA ALA A 85 6.22 4.67 4.92
C ALA A 85 5.89 5.71 6.02
N CYS A 86 4.84 5.46 6.81
CA CYS A 86 4.20 6.40 7.73
C CYS A 86 3.97 5.80 9.12
N ALA A 87 3.79 6.68 10.12
CA ALA A 87 3.29 6.27 11.42
C ALA A 87 1.84 5.79 11.34
N SER A 88 1.46 4.89 12.23
CA SER A 88 0.20 4.11 12.16
C SER A 88 -0.96 4.69 12.97
N PHE A 89 -0.78 5.82 13.67
CA PHE A 89 -1.69 6.27 14.72
C PHE A 89 -2.99 6.92 14.24
N ASP A 90 -3.18 7.07 12.93
CA ASP A 90 -4.42 7.57 12.34
C ASP A 90 -5.50 6.48 12.29
N LEU A 91 -5.14 5.29 11.81
CA LEU A 91 -6.06 4.17 11.63
C LEU A 91 -5.83 3.00 12.59
N PHE A 92 -4.70 2.98 13.31
CA PHE A 92 -4.30 1.84 14.13
C PHE A 92 -3.75 2.27 15.49
N ARG A 93 -3.83 1.38 16.49
CA ARG A 93 -3.25 1.61 17.83
C ARG A 93 -1.72 1.69 17.84
N GLY A 94 -1.07 1.18 16.80
CA GLY A 94 0.39 1.03 16.71
C GLY A 94 0.77 0.29 15.43
N PHE A 95 2.07 0.13 15.18
CA PHE A 95 2.55 -0.53 13.95
C PHE A 95 2.26 -2.03 14.01
N GLU A 96 2.25 -2.61 15.22
CA GLU A 96 1.89 -4.00 15.51
C GLU A 96 0.44 -4.25 15.15
N HIS A 97 -0.49 -3.42 15.64
CA HIS A 97 -1.91 -3.54 15.29
C HIS A 97 -2.16 -3.44 13.78
N ARG A 98 -1.42 -2.56 13.08
CA ARG A 98 -1.49 -2.46 11.62
C ARG A 98 -1.02 -3.75 10.94
N GLY A 99 0.08 -4.33 11.42
CA GLY A 99 0.59 -5.62 10.93
C GLY A 99 -0.39 -6.77 11.20
N GLU A 100 -1.01 -6.80 12.38
CA GLU A 100 -2.05 -7.77 12.75
C GLU A 100 -3.27 -7.66 11.83
N CYS A 101 -3.77 -6.45 11.58
CA CYS A 101 -4.87 -6.21 10.65
C CYS A 101 -4.52 -6.69 9.23
N PHE A 102 -3.31 -6.42 8.76
CA PHE A 102 -2.86 -6.89 7.44
C PHE A 102 -2.77 -8.41 7.38
N ALA A 103 -2.16 -9.04 8.39
CA ALA A 103 -2.04 -10.50 8.44
C ALA A 103 -3.42 -11.18 8.54
N ALA A 104 -4.36 -10.59 9.28
CA ALA A 104 -5.74 -11.06 9.36
C ALA A 104 -6.44 -10.95 7.99
N ALA A 105 -6.37 -9.77 7.37
CA ALA A 105 -6.94 -9.53 6.04
C ALA A 105 -6.38 -10.48 4.98
N ALA A 106 -5.05 -10.69 4.97
CA ALA A 106 -4.37 -11.60 4.05
C ALA A 106 -4.82 -13.07 4.24
N ARG A 107 -4.96 -13.53 5.49
CA ARG A 107 -5.48 -14.88 5.78
C ARG A 107 -6.92 -15.05 5.29
N THR A 108 -7.79 -14.08 5.55
CA THR A 108 -9.19 -14.12 5.10
C THR A 108 -9.30 -14.12 3.59
N ALA A 109 -8.44 -13.38 2.88
CA ALA A 109 -8.42 -13.34 1.43
C ALA A 109 -7.89 -14.63 0.80
N SER A 110 -6.96 -15.32 1.47
CA SER A 110 -6.37 -16.59 0.98
C SER A 110 -7.25 -17.82 1.25
N ALA A 111 -8.25 -17.69 2.12
CA ALA A 111 -9.20 -18.76 2.45
C ALA A 111 -10.41 -18.82 1.49
N ARG A 112 -10.40 -18.02 0.42
CA ARG A 112 -11.45 -17.93 -0.61
C ARG A 112 -10.90 -18.38 -1.95
#